data_AF-A0A3N7E502-F1
#
_entry.id   AF-A0A3N7E502-F1
#
_cell.length_a   1.000
_cell.length_b   1.000
_cell.length_c   1.000
_cell.angle_alpha   90.00
_cell.angle_beta   90.00
_cell.angle_gamma   90.00
#
_symmetry.space_group_name_H-M   'P 1'
#
loop_
_entity.id
_entity.type
_entity.pdbx_description
1 polymer ?
#
loop_
_entity_poly.entity_id
_entity_poly.type
_entity_poly.pdbx_seq_one_letter_code
_entity_poly.pdbx_strand_id
1 'polypeptide(L)'
;MKYLLLLTVMILGSGCLMLGAPHYYNYKSIHANADSIVVISYPSRLDYQYRFTKNKWDSVLVLDPIHLVYQKMALKENENFYPKAYYSFYKNERWNLKKMEKVKSVVVKRYQQNLADVDTLYYRIVK
;
A
#
# COMPACT_ATOMS: atom_id res chain seq x y z
N MET A 1 31.86 -14.30 33.84
CA MET A 1 30.42 -13.96 33.95
C MET A 1 29.96 -12.80 33.05
N LYS A 2 30.75 -11.73 32.85
CA LYS A 2 30.39 -10.61 31.94
C LYS A 2 30.08 -11.04 30.49
N TYR A 3 30.83 -11.98 29.92
CA TYR A 3 30.67 -12.40 28.53
C TYR A 3 29.41 -13.24 28.26
N LEU A 4 28.89 -13.94 29.27
CA LEU A 4 27.66 -14.75 29.13
C LEU A 4 26.42 -13.86 28.99
N LEU A 5 26.41 -12.74 29.71
CA LEU A 5 25.33 -11.75 29.71
C LEU A 5 25.33 -10.94 28.40
N LEU A 6 26.51 -10.70 27.82
CA LEU A 6 26.64 -10.06 26.52
C LEU A 6 26.07 -10.94 25.38
N LEU A 7 26.31 -12.26 25.46
CA LEU A 7 25.84 -13.23 24.47
C LEU A 7 24.32 -13.36 24.49
N THR A 8 23.70 -13.44 25.68
CA THR A 8 22.23 -13.48 25.81
C THR A 8 21.58 -12.19 25.32
N VAL A 9 22.17 -11.02 25.59
CA VAL A 9 21.67 -9.74 25.06
C VAL A 9 21.81 -9.66 23.53
N MET A 10 22.88 -10.18 22.93
CA MET A 10 23.00 -10.22 21.46
C MET A 10 22.01 -11.17 20.79
N ILE A 11 21.73 -12.34 21.38
CA ILE A 11 20.75 -13.32 20.85
C ILE A 11 19.32 -12.77 20.98
N LEU A 12 18.99 -12.15 22.11
CA LEU A 12 17.68 -11.52 22.32
C LEU A 12 17.50 -10.24 21.49
N GLY A 13 18.56 -9.46 21.31
CA GLY A 13 18.56 -8.25 20.48
C GLY A 13 18.44 -8.54 18.98
N SER A 14 19.04 -9.64 18.50
CA SER A 14 18.90 -10.08 17.11
C SER A 14 17.52 -10.70 16.80
N GLY A 15 16.83 -11.27 17.80
CA GLY A 15 15.43 -11.69 17.69
C GLY A 15 14.43 -10.53 17.59
N CYS A 16 14.84 -9.30 17.93
CA CYS A 16 14.01 -8.09 17.88
C CYS A 16 14.07 -7.35 16.53
N LEU A 17 14.88 -7.83 15.57
CA LEU A 17 14.80 -7.40 14.17
C LEU A 17 13.57 -8.08 13.54
N MET A 18 12.40 -7.49 13.78
CA MET A 18 11.09 -8.00 13.40
C MET A 18 11.01 -8.36 11.90
N LEU A 19 11.24 -9.64 11.61
CA LEU A 19 10.77 -10.30 10.40
C LEU A 19 9.24 -10.24 10.40
N GLY A 20 8.67 -9.15 9.86
CA GLY A 20 7.22 -9.00 9.75
C GLY A 20 6.66 -7.60 9.89
N ALA A 21 7.49 -6.57 10.10
CA ALA A 21 7.00 -5.20 10.03
C ALA A 21 6.41 -4.90 8.63
N PRO A 22 5.25 -4.22 8.56
CA PRO A 22 4.65 -3.87 7.27
C PRO A 22 5.56 -2.92 6.50
N HIS A 23 5.76 -3.19 5.21
CA HIS A 23 6.47 -2.28 4.30
C HIS A 23 5.47 -1.42 3.53
N TYR A 24 5.75 -0.12 3.43
CA TYR A 24 4.85 0.85 2.81
C TYR A 24 5.42 1.32 1.47
N TYR A 25 4.73 0.99 0.39
CA TYR A 25 5.05 1.47 -0.95
C TYR A 25 4.12 2.62 -1.32
N ASN A 26 4.67 3.82 -1.44
CA ASN A 26 3.88 5.02 -1.75
C ASN A 26 3.96 5.32 -3.25
N TYR A 27 2.81 5.43 -3.90
CA TYR A 27 2.70 5.78 -5.30
C TYR A 27 1.86 7.04 -5.46
N LYS A 28 2.25 7.92 -6.39
CA LYS A 28 1.55 9.18 -6.65
C LYS A 28 1.41 9.41 -8.14
N SER A 29 0.29 9.98 -8.58
CA SER A 29 0.16 10.43 -9.96
C SER A 29 1.07 11.63 -10.23
N ILE A 30 1.46 11.79 -11.50
CA ILE A 30 2.32 12.88 -11.99
C ILE A 30 1.58 14.22 -12.11
N HIS A 31 0.25 14.21 -12.04
CA HIS A 31 -0.56 15.43 -12.15
C HIS A 31 -0.53 16.30 -10.88
N ALA A 32 -0.73 17.61 -11.02
CA ALA A 32 -0.84 18.52 -9.87
C ALA A 32 -2.09 18.19 -9.04
N ASN A 33 -1.99 18.25 -7.69
CA ASN A 33 -3.04 17.79 -6.77
C ASN A 33 -3.48 16.33 -6.99
N ALA A 34 -2.51 15.47 -7.32
CA ALA A 34 -2.71 14.07 -7.62
C ALA A 34 -3.16 13.23 -6.42
N ASP A 35 -4.09 12.32 -6.72
CA ASP A 35 -4.44 11.18 -5.90
C ASP A 35 -3.21 10.29 -5.67
N SER A 36 -3.23 9.52 -4.58
CA SER A 36 -2.14 8.63 -4.21
C SER A 36 -2.65 7.24 -3.84
N ILE A 37 -1.77 6.25 -3.94
CA ILE A 37 -2.04 4.92 -3.44
C ILE A 37 -0.88 4.46 -2.57
N VAL A 38 -1.22 3.97 -1.38
CA VAL A 38 -0.28 3.35 -0.47
C VAL A 38 -0.54 1.85 -0.51
N VAL A 39 0.50 1.08 -0.83
CA VAL A 39 0.45 -0.38 -0.75
C VAL A 39 1.20 -0.81 0.50
N ILE A 40 0.50 -1.45 1.43
CA ILE A 40 1.06 -1.96 2.69
C ILE A 40 1.27 -3.45 2.52
N SER A 41 2.53 -3.88 2.52
CA SER A 41 2.94 -5.27 2.39
C SER A 41 3.20 -5.87 3.75
N TYR A 42 2.29 -6.74 4.18
CA TYR A 42 2.49 -7.66 5.30
C TYR A 42 3.04 -9.00 4.77
N PRO A 43 3.62 -9.85 5.65
CA PRO A 43 4.12 -11.17 5.24
C PRO A 43 3.10 -12.07 4.53
N SER A 44 1.83 -11.97 4.90
CA SER A 44 0.72 -12.80 4.40
C SER A 44 -0.39 -12.02 3.70
N ARG A 45 -0.27 -10.70 3.59
CA ARG A 45 -1.34 -9.81 3.12
C ARG A 45 -0.79 -8.57 2.40
N LEU A 46 -1.49 -8.13 1.36
CA LEU A 46 -1.26 -6.86 0.68
C LEU A 46 -2.51 -5.99 0.80
N ASP A 47 -2.32 -4.77 1.28
CA ASP A 47 -3.37 -3.77 1.40
C ASP A 47 -3.10 -2.61 0.47
N TYR A 48 -4.10 -2.25 -0.32
CA TYR A 48 -4.08 -1.11 -1.20
C TYR A 48 -5.00 -0.06 -0.61
N GLN A 49 -4.47 1.13 -0.36
CA GLN A 49 -5.22 2.28 0.15
C GLN A 49 -5.10 3.44 -0.84
N TYR A 50 -6.16 3.69 -1.57
CA TYR A 50 -6.25 4.79 -2.51
C TYR A 50 -6.83 6.03 -1.82
N ARG A 51 -6.05 7.11 -1.83
CA ARG A 51 -6.37 8.40 -1.21
C ARG A 51 -6.64 9.41 -2.31
N PHE A 52 -7.86 9.93 -2.32
CA PHE A 52 -8.26 10.99 -3.24
C PHE A 52 -8.11 12.36 -2.60
N THR A 53 -7.79 13.37 -3.40
CA THR A 53 -7.79 14.77 -2.95
C THR A 53 -9.20 15.35 -2.92
N LYS A 54 -10.10 14.87 -3.79
CA LYS A 54 -11.52 15.24 -3.84
C LYS A 54 -12.39 13.98 -3.87
N ASN A 55 -13.35 13.89 -2.95
CA ASN A 55 -14.28 12.76 -2.89
C ASN A 55 -15.37 12.91 -3.98
N LYS A 56 -15.07 12.48 -5.20
CA LYS A 56 -15.99 12.61 -6.35
C LYS A 56 -16.20 11.34 -7.16
N TRP A 57 -15.53 10.25 -6.78
CA TRP A 57 -15.55 9.00 -7.52
C TRP A 57 -16.62 8.09 -6.94
N ASP A 58 -17.43 7.47 -7.79
CA ASP A 58 -18.46 6.49 -7.38
C ASP A 58 -17.85 5.09 -7.18
N SER A 59 -16.80 4.78 -7.94
CA SER A 59 -16.07 3.53 -7.81
C SER A 59 -14.61 3.67 -8.24
N VAL A 60 -13.74 2.95 -7.53
CA VAL A 60 -12.31 2.87 -7.83
C VAL A 60 -11.92 1.41 -7.94
N LEU A 61 -11.17 1.07 -8.99
CA LEU A 61 -10.57 -0.23 -9.23
C LEU A 61 -9.06 -0.07 -9.29
N VAL A 62 -8.32 -0.96 -8.66
CA VAL A 62 -6.86 -1.05 -8.76
C VAL A 62 -6.48 -2.22 -9.66
N LEU A 63 -5.54 -2.01 -10.58
CA LEU A 63 -4.90 -3.12 -11.27
C LEU A 63 -3.90 -3.75 -10.31
N ASP A 64 -4.17 -4.99 -9.91
CA ASP A 64 -3.22 -5.77 -9.12
C ASP A 64 -1.95 -6.00 -9.97
N PRO A 65 -0.79 -5.43 -9.60
CA PRO A 65 0.42 -5.53 -10.41
C PRO A 65 1.02 -6.94 -10.42
N ILE A 66 0.56 -7.84 -9.53
CA ILE A 66 1.07 -9.21 -9.44
C ILE A 66 0.26 -10.15 -10.33
N HIS A 67 -1.08 -10.09 -10.26
CA HIS A 67 -1.96 -10.96 -11.03
C HIS A 67 -2.50 -10.32 -12.32
N LEU A 68 -2.26 -9.03 -12.53
CA LEU A 68 -2.73 -8.23 -13.66
C LEU A 68 -4.27 -8.23 -13.83
N VAL A 69 -5.00 -8.23 -12.70
CA VAL A 69 -6.47 -8.18 -12.67
C VAL A 69 -6.94 -6.91 -11.97
N TYR A 70 -7.98 -6.28 -12.51
CA TYR A 70 -8.63 -5.16 -11.84
C TYR A 70 -9.48 -5.64 -10.67
N GLN A 71 -9.23 -5.06 -9.50
CA GLN A 71 -9.92 -5.35 -8.25
C GLN A 71 -10.66 -4.11 -7.78
N LYS A 72 -11.97 -4.25 -7.52
CA LYS A 72 -12.79 -3.16 -7.00
C LYS A 72 -12.43 -2.88 -5.54
N MET A 73 -12.20 -1.61 -5.23
CA MET A 73 -11.96 -1.15 -3.88
C MET A 73 -13.26 -0.78 -3.17
N ALA A 74 -13.32 -1.05 -1.87
CA ALA A 74 -14.40 -0.62 -1.00
C ALA A 74 -14.07 0.74 -0.37
N LEU A 75 -15.01 1.67 -0.42
CA LEU A 75 -14.90 2.93 0.33
C LEU A 75 -14.90 2.63 1.83
N LYS A 76 -13.92 3.18 2.53
CA LYS A 76 -13.79 3.12 3.99
C LYS A 76 -13.81 4.54 4.52
N GLU A 77 -14.64 4.76 5.53
CA GLU A 77 -14.71 6.00 6.28
C GLU A 77 -14.10 5.77 7.65
N ASN A 78 -13.21 6.65 8.08
CA ASN A 78 -12.57 6.62 9.38
C ASN A 78 -12.60 8.04 9.96
N GLU A 79 -13.49 8.26 10.92
CA GLU A 79 -13.66 9.57 11.57
C GLU A 79 -12.39 10.07 12.27
N ASN A 80 -11.53 9.15 12.70
CA ASN A 80 -10.38 9.42 13.56
C ASN A 80 -9.06 9.68 12.80
N PHE A 81 -9.01 9.47 11.48
CA PHE A 81 -7.77 9.58 10.71
C PHE A 81 -7.96 10.37 9.41
N TYR A 82 -7.00 11.24 9.06
CA TYR A 82 -6.98 11.93 7.78
C TYR A 82 -6.19 11.11 6.71
N PRO A 83 -6.72 10.93 5.49
CA PRO A 83 -8.01 11.40 5.01
C PRO A 83 -9.17 10.59 5.61
N LYS A 84 -10.26 11.31 5.96
CA LYS A 84 -11.46 10.73 6.61
C LYS A 84 -12.11 9.62 5.80
N ALA A 85 -11.88 9.58 4.48
CA ALA A 85 -12.36 8.53 3.61
C ALA A 85 -11.27 8.12 2.61
N TYR A 86 -11.19 6.82 2.31
CA TYR A 86 -10.27 6.26 1.34
C TYR A 86 -10.85 4.97 0.74
N TYR A 87 -10.42 4.63 -0.47
CA TYR A 87 -10.77 3.37 -1.10
C TYR A 87 -9.76 2.31 -0.70
N SER A 88 -10.23 1.10 -0.35
CA SER A 88 -9.37 0.02 0.13
C SER A 88 -9.65 -1.31 -0.55
N PHE A 89 -8.60 -2.08 -0.79
CA PHE A 89 -8.67 -3.47 -1.21
C PHE A 89 -7.56 -4.23 -0.49
N TYR A 90 -7.85 -5.45 -0.03
CA TYR A 90 -6.82 -6.32 0.50
C TYR A 90 -6.91 -7.70 -0.13
N LYS A 91 -5.77 -8.38 -0.20
CA LYS A 91 -5.67 -9.77 -0.60
C LYS A 91 -4.65 -10.52 0.26
N ASN A 92 -4.90 -11.80 0.47
CA ASN A 92 -3.95 -12.68 1.14
C ASN A 92 -2.99 -13.27 0.12
N GLU A 93 -1.70 -13.09 0.35
CA GLU A 93 -0.66 -13.56 -0.56
C GLU A 93 0.67 -13.70 0.17
N ARG A 94 1.53 -14.60 -0.30
CA ARG A 94 2.88 -14.82 0.23
C ARG A 94 3.93 -14.16 -0.65
N TRP A 95 5.08 -13.84 -0.04
CA TRP A 95 6.25 -13.22 -0.69
C TRP A 95 5.97 -11.81 -1.25
N ASN A 96 5.05 -11.09 -0.61
CA ASN A 96 4.57 -9.78 -1.07
C ASN A 96 5.70 -8.76 -1.18
N LEU A 97 6.63 -8.74 -0.22
CA LEU A 97 7.77 -7.82 -0.22
C LEU A 97 8.59 -7.95 -1.51
N LYS A 98 9.03 -9.17 -1.83
CA LYS A 98 9.83 -9.46 -3.05
C LYS A 98 9.07 -9.16 -4.34
N LYS A 99 7.75 -9.34 -4.34
CA LYS A 99 6.90 -9.06 -5.50
C LYS A 99 6.75 -7.55 -5.70
N MET A 100 6.47 -6.81 -4.63
CA MET A 100 6.26 -5.37 -4.67
C MET A 100 7.53 -4.55 -4.92
N GLU A 101 8.71 -5.03 -4.54
CA GLU A 101 10.01 -4.40 -4.88
C GLU A 101 10.19 -4.14 -6.38
N LYS A 102 9.58 -4.96 -7.25
CA LYS A 102 9.67 -4.83 -8.71
C LYS A 102 8.60 -3.91 -9.29
N VAL A 103 7.60 -3.52 -8.50
CA VAL A 103 6.44 -2.75 -8.96
C VAL A 103 6.76 -1.27 -8.95
N LYS A 104 7.07 -0.73 -10.13
CA LYS A 104 7.40 0.70 -10.32
C LYS A 104 6.19 1.61 -10.41
N SER A 105 5.03 1.05 -10.77
CA SER A 105 3.79 1.80 -10.92
C SER A 105 2.58 0.94 -10.61
N VAL A 106 1.48 1.60 -10.27
CA VAL A 106 0.17 0.99 -10.05
C VAL A 106 -0.85 1.74 -10.89
N VAL A 107 -1.69 0.99 -11.61
CA VAL A 107 -2.74 1.58 -12.44
C VAL A 107 -4.05 1.57 -11.65
N VAL A 108 -4.76 2.69 -11.69
CA VAL A 108 -6.07 2.84 -11.05
C VAL A 108 -7.07 3.29 -12.10
N LYS A 109 -8.25 2.68 -12.06
CA LYS A 109 -9.40 3.06 -12.88
C LYS A 109 -10.50 3.61 -11.99
N ARG A 110 -11.03 4.77 -12.36
CA ARG A 110 -11.97 5.56 -11.57
C ARG A 110 -13.22 5.80 -12.39
N TYR A 111 -14.36 5.77 -11.73
CA TYR A 111 -15.65 5.97 -12.35
C TYR A 111 -16.39 7.09 -11.63
N GLN A 112 -16.93 8.01 -12.41
CA GLN A 112 -17.84 9.06 -11.95
C GLN A 112 -18.99 9.17 -12.94
N GLN A 113 -20.18 8.75 -12.53
CA GLN A 113 -21.38 8.67 -13.34
C GLN A 113 -21.10 7.91 -14.65
N ASN A 114 -20.96 8.64 -15.76
CA ASN A 114 -20.71 8.09 -17.09
C ASN A 114 -19.27 8.29 -17.60
N LEU A 115 -18.38 8.80 -16.74
CA LEU A 115 -16.98 9.05 -17.06
C LEU A 115 -16.11 7.97 -16.43
N ALA A 116 -15.22 7.41 -17.24
CA ALA A 116 -14.15 6.53 -16.79
C ALA A 116 -12.81 7.26 -16.97
N ASP A 117 -11.99 7.23 -15.92
CA ASP A 117 -10.68 7.84 -15.91
C ASP A 117 -9.63 6.81 -15.47
N VAL A 118 -8.49 6.79 -16.14
CA VAL A 118 -7.42 5.82 -15.89
C VAL A 118 -6.14 6.57 -15.62
N ASP A 119 -5.50 6.23 -14.50
CA ASP A 119 -4.30 6.91 -14.02
C ASP A 119 -3.21 5.89 -13.69
N THR A 120 -1.97 6.27 -13.94
CA THR A 120 -0.80 5.48 -13.57
C THR A 120 -0.04 6.22 -12.49
N LEU A 121 -0.03 5.64 -11.29
CA LEU A 121 0.67 6.19 -10.14
C LEU A 121 2.06 5.57 -10.06
N TYR A 122 3.09 6.39 -9.96
CA TYR A 122 4.48 5.95 -9.96
C TYR A 122 5.05 5.92 -8.54
N TYR A 123 5.96 4.97 -8.30
CA TYR A 123 6.61 4.79 -7.01
C TYR A 123 7.37 6.06 -6.64
N ARG A 124 7.05 6.63 -5.48
CA ARG A 124 7.70 7.81 -4.95
C ARG A 124 8.63 7.40 -3.81
N ILE A 125 9.93 7.53 -4.06
CA ILE A 125 10.93 7.41 -2.99
C ILE A 125 10.75 8.62 -2.08
N VAL A 126 10.30 8.39 -0.85
CA VAL A 126 10.34 9.39 0.22
C VAL A 126 11.79 9.45 0.67
N LYS A 127 12.50 10.51 0.29
CA LYS A 127 13.84 10.83 0.80
C LYS A 127 13.72 11.52 2.15
#